data_AF-A0A3B8IMD7-F1
#
_entry.id   AF-A0A3B8IMD7-F1
#
_cell.length_a   1.000
_cell.length_b   1.000
_cell.length_c   1.000
_cell.angle_alpha   90.00
_cell.angle_beta   90.00
_cell.angle_gamma   90.00
#
_symmetry.space_group_name_H-M   'P 1'
#
loop_
_entity.id
_entity.type
_entity.pdbx_description
1 polymer ?
#
loop_
_entity_poly.entity_id
_entity_poly.type
_entity_poly.pdbx_seq_one_letter_code
_entity_poly.pdbx_strand_id
1 'polypeptide(L)'
;MMKPLLCFSNKKLTLNTIFSSQVYSFSVIIFLIKFWAKYYLVRIASFLRHRKNGFSVPLDNNTTQGQHTRSNSKLKEVNMNRVSKEQIARIGVGIGWGLVLMGIFISLGKYIIPSSWYTTIMTPLYGAEYVNDHMPKSADRTLEDFSHRVVGVLYLVIGMLQFSKKFQTRFRKLHKYLGRVWVLVTIVLGLTGISIAIFVPFGGIGELIATVIFAGYMVFAVIMGWRTAIQKKFKLHRDWMFRAVMIGFGFSTIRFAFMAINFLSPSTPDRDILTVCFWIGWGLQAVVAEWWIYYSARNTAKGGITPRTLEQQDEDSKPMAA
;
A
#
# COMPACT_ATOMS: atom_id res chain seq x y z
N MET A 1 18.75 52.68 38.60
CA MET A 1 18.16 53.23 37.37
C MET A 1 17.67 52.07 36.50
N MET A 2 16.37 52.09 36.16
CA MET A 2 15.63 51.00 35.51
C MET A 2 15.66 51.08 33.97
N LYS A 3 15.73 49.88 33.35
CA LYS A 3 15.00 49.40 32.13
C LYS A 3 15.54 49.69 30.70
N PRO A 4 15.13 48.85 29.71
CA PRO A 4 16.02 48.18 28.73
C PRO A 4 15.62 48.42 27.26
N LEU A 5 16.32 47.80 26.30
CA LEU A 5 15.83 47.66 24.92
C LEU A 5 15.80 46.19 24.47
N LEU A 6 14.59 45.63 24.57
CA LEU A 6 14.13 44.44 23.86
C LEU A 6 13.86 44.82 22.40
N CYS A 7 14.56 44.20 21.46
CA CYS A 7 14.16 44.21 20.05
C CYS A 7 13.32 42.94 19.79
N PHE A 8 12.04 42.99 20.15
CA PHE A 8 11.05 42.01 19.71
C PHE A 8 10.64 42.38 18.27
N SER A 9 11.22 41.69 17.29
CA SER A 9 10.75 41.76 15.90
C SER A 9 9.35 41.18 15.82
N ASN A 10 8.40 42.06 15.57
CA ASN A 10 6.97 41.84 15.59
C ASN A 10 6.54 41.07 14.33
N LYS A 11 6.72 39.74 14.29
CA LYS A 11 5.99 38.90 13.34
C LYS A 11 4.54 38.82 13.79
N LYS A 12 3.73 39.80 13.40
CA LYS A 12 2.28 39.63 13.30
C LYS A 12 2.01 38.56 12.25
N LEU A 13 2.03 37.29 12.67
CA LEU A 13 1.44 36.18 11.93
C LEU A 13 -0.06 36.49 11.88
N THR A 14 -0.51 37.10 10.78
CA THR A 14 -1.93 37.40 10.60
C THR A 14 -2.70 36.08 10.59
N LEU A 15 -3.73 35.97 11.44
CA LEU A 15 -4.65 34.82 11.48
C LEU A 15 -5.15 34.43 10.07
N ASN A 16 -5.27 35.40 9.16
CA ASN A 16 -5.65 35.19 7.76
C ASN A 16 -4.64 34.36 6.95
N THR A 17 -3.35 34.39 7.27
CA THR A 17 -2.32 33.59 6.57
C THR A 17 -2.30 32.14 7.08
N ILE A 18 -2.59 31.94 8.37
CA ILE A 18 -2.80 30.59 8.95
C ILE A 18 -4.11 29.99 8.44
N PHE A 19 -5.18 30.80 8.35
CA PHE A 19 -6.45 30.37 7.80
C PHE A 19 -6.35 30.07 6.30
N SER A 20 -5.64 30.88 5.52
CA SER A 20 -5.53 30.64 4.07
C SER A 20 -4.73 29.38 3.75
N SER A 21 -3.59 29.12 4.41
CA SER A 21 -2.82 27.88 4.20
C SER A 21 -3.58 26.62 4.66
N GLN A 22 -4.34 26.71 5.77
CA GLN A 22 -5.22 25.63 6.19
C GLN A 22 -6.37 25.41 5.21
N VAL A 23 -6.99 26.46 4.65
CA VAL A 23 -8.16 26.32 3.75
C VAL A 23 -7.82 25.64 2.42
N TYR A 24 -6.62 25.86 1.86
CA TYR A 24 -6.16 25.11 0.67
C TYR A 24 -5.92 23.63 1.00
N SER A 25 -5.32 23.34 2.15
CA SER A 25 -5.17 21.97 2.66
C SER A 25 -6.53 21.30 2.89
N PHE A 26 -7.49 22.00 3.50
CA PHE A 26 -8.84 21.46 3.74
C PHE A 26 -9.61 21.21 2.44
N SER A 27 -9.50 22.07 1.43
CA SER A 27 -10.22 21.88 0.17
C SER A 27 -9.72 20.65 -0.59
N VAL A 28 -8.39 20.45 -0.64
CA VAL A 28 -7.77 19.25 -1.21
C VAL A 28 -8.11 18.01 -0.37
N ILE A 29 -8.00 18.09 0.96
CA ILE A 29 -8.34 16.99 1.88
C ILE A 29 -9.81 16.62 1.76
N ILE A 30 -10.74 17.58 1.69
CA ILE A 30 -12.17 17.34 1.52
C ILE A 30 -12.45 16.70 0.16
N PHE A 31 -11.79 17.16 -0.91
CA PHE A 31 -11.89 16.51 -2.21
C PHE A 31 -11.42 15.06 -2.15
N LEU A 32 -10.27 14.80 -1.51
CA LEU A 32 -9.72 13.46 -1.33
C LEU A 32 -10.64 12.60 -0.44
N ILE A 33 -11.16 13.13 0.67
CA ILE A 33 -12.15 12.45 1.53
C ILE A 33 -13.40 12.09 0.72
N LYS A 34 -13.98 13.04 -0.03
CA LYS A 34 -15.19 12.79 -0.83
C LYS A 34 -14.92 11.76 -1.93
N PHE A 35 -13.78 11.87 -2.61
CA PHE A 35 -13.34 10.91 -3.61
C PHE A 35 -13.18 9.51 -3.00
N TRP A 36 -12.49 9.39 -1.88
CA TRP A 36 -12.24 8.15 -1.15
C TRP A 36 -13.51 7.53 -0.56
N ALA A 37 -14.35 8.33 0.10
CA ALA A 37 -15.61 7.89 0.67
C ALA A 37 -16.55 7.37 -0.42
N LYS A 38 -16.69 8.09 -1.53
CA LYS A 38 -17.49 7.65 -2.68
C LYS A 38 -16.95 6.37 -3.29
N TYR A 39 -15.64 6.26 -3.44
CA TYR A 39 -14.98 5.07 -3.98
C TYR A 39 -15.18 3.84 -3.07
N TYR A 40 -14.95 3.98 -1.76
CA TYR A 40 -15.05 2.88 -0.80
C TYR A 40 -16.49 2.44 -0.54
N LEU A 41 -17.45 3.36 -0.42
CA LEU A 41 -18.86 3.02 -0.20
C LEU A 41 -19.43 2.21 -1.37
N VAL A 42 -19.10 2.58 -2.61
CA VAL A 42 -19.50 1.82 -3.80
C VAL A 42 -18.92 0.41 -3.80
N ARG A 43 -17.68 0.23 -3.31
CA ARG A 43 -17.03 -1.08 -3.26
C ARG A 43 -17.47 -1.95 -2.08
N ILE A 44 -17.70 -1.39 -0.89
CA ILE A 44 -18.34 -2.12 0.23
C ILE A 44 -19.74 -2.57 -0.20
N ALA A 45 -20.50 -1.70 -0.86
CA ALA A 45 -21.81 -2.06 -1.41
C ALA A 45 -21.70 -3.17 -2.47
N SER A 46 -20.70 -3.13 -3.36
CA SER A 46 -20.42 -4.19 -4.34
C SER A 46 -20.04 -5.52 -3.68
N PHE A 47 -19.23 -5.51 -2.62
CA PHE A 47 -18.88 -6.71 -1.84
C PHE A 47 -20.11 -7.32 -1.15
N LEU A 48 -20.96 -6.48 -0.54
CA LEU A 48 -22.22 -6.93 0.04
C LEU A 48 -23.19 -7.48 -1.03
N ARG A 49 -23.16 -6.93 -2.25
CA ARG A 49 -23.97 -7.38 -3.39
C ARG A 49 -23.48 -8.71 -3.96
N HIS A 50 -22.17 -8.95 -4.05
CA HIS A 50 -21.59 -10.25 -4.45
C HIS A 50 -21.83 -11.39 -3.44
N ARG A 51 -22.23 -11.09 -2.19
CA ARG A 51 -22.69 -12.11 -1.24
C ARG A 51 -24.08 -12.66 -1.62
N LYS A 52 -24.93 -11.87 -2.28
CA LYS A 52 -26.30 -12.27 -2.65
C LYS A 52 -26.39 -12.97 -4.00
N ASN A 53 -25.55 -12.60 -4.97
CA ASN A 53 -25.66 -13.10 -6.33
C ASN A 53 -24.36 -13.86 -6.68
N GLY A 54 -24.44 -15.19 -6.71
CA GLY A 54 -23.36 -16.06 -7.20
C GLY A 54 -22.84 -15.59 -8.57
N PHE A 55 -21.53 -15.75 -8.78
CA PHE A 55 -20.83 -15.20 -9.92
C PHE A 55 -21.21 -15.92 -11.23
N SER A 56 -22.04 -15.29 -12.07
CA SER A 56 -22.31 -15.72 -13.44
C SER A 56 -21.44 -14.93 -14.42
N VAL A 57 -20.55 -15.62 -15.14
CA VAL A 57 -19.73 -15.05 -16.22
C VAL A 57 -20.59 -15.00 -17.49
N PRO A 58 -20.72 -13.85 -18.18
CA PRO A 58 -21.33 -13.78 -19.50
C PRO A 58 -20.44 -14.45 -20.53
N LEU A 59 -20.99 -15.37 -21.31
CA LEU A 59 -20.33 -15.98 -22.46
C LEU A 59 -20.46 -15.01 -23.65
N ASP A 60 -19.32 -14.51 -24.10
CA ASP A 60 -19.14 -13.79 -25.35
C ASP A 60 -18.84 -14.83 -26.43
N ASN A 61 -19.71 -14.89 -27.44
CA ASN A 61 -19.58 -15.75 -28.60
C ASN A 61 -19.19 -14.89 -29.79
N ASN A 62 -17.91 -14.86 -30.15
CA ASN A 62 -17.45 -14.84 -31.54
C ASN A 62 -15.93 -14.90 -31.60
N THR A 63 -15.39 -15.79 -32.45
CA THR A 63 -14.44 -15.50 -33.55
C THR A 63 -13.81 -16.81 -34.01
N THR A 64 -14.06 -17.18 -35.27
CA THR A 64 -13.47 -18.36 -35.93
C THR A 64 -12.20 -18.00 -36.71
N GLN A 65 -11.23 -18.91 -36.58
CA GLN A 65 -10.31 -19.44 -37.60
C GLN A 65 -9.20 -18.60 -38.26
N GLY A 66 -8.00 -19.20 -38.26
CA GLY A 66 -6.85 -18.80 -39.08
C GLY A 66 -5.52 -19.31 -38.50
N GLN A 67 -5.23 -20.60 -38.61
CA GLN A 67 -3.88 -21.14 -38.35
C GLN A 67 -3.51 -22.16 -39.43
N HIS A 68 -2.45 -21.87 -40.18
CA HIS A 68 -1.34 -22.80 -40.41
C HIS A 68 -0.14 -21.97 -40.91
N THR A 69 1.08 -22.31 -40.47
CA THR A 69 2.41 -21.69 -40.77
C THR A 69 2.92 -20.55 -39.86
N ARG A 70 2.98 -20.73 -38.52
CA ARG A 70 3.68 -19.76 -37.63
C ARG A 70 4.28 -20.39 -36.36
N SER A 71 5.07 -21.46 -36.50
CA SER A 71 5.57 -22.24 -35.35
C SER A 71 6.83 -21.64 -34.69
N ASN A 72 7.88 -21.32 -35.46
CA ASN A 72 9.16 -20.89 -34.87
C ASN A 72 9.19 -19.42 -34.39
N SER A 73 8.51 -18.50 -35.09
CA SER A 73 8.42 -17.10 -34.65
C SER A 73 7.58 -16.94 -33.39
N LYS A 74 6.47 -17.68 -33.28
CA LYS A 74 5.66 -17.73 -32.06
C LYS A 74 6.44 -18.30 -30.88
N LEU A 75 7.21 -19.37 -31.06
CA LEU A 75 8.03 -19.95 -29.98
C LEU A 75 9.10 -18.96 -29.48
N LYS A 76 9.77 -18.26 -30.40
CA LYS A 76 10.76 -17.23 -30.06
C LYS A 76 10.12 -16.04 -29.34
N GLU A 77 8.96 -15.58 -29.81
CA GLU A 77 8.19 -14.50 -29.20
C GLU A 77 7.66 -14.89 -27.80
N VAL A 78 7.15 -16.10 -27.63
CA VAL A 78 6.70 -16.64 -26.33
C VAL A 78 7.87 -16.74 -25.34
N ASN A 79 9.04 -17.22 -25.79
CA ASN A 79 10.23 -17.29 -24.95
C ASN A 79 10.76 -15.89 -24.57
N MET A 80 10.83 -14.95 -25.51
CA MET A 80 11.22 -13.57 -25.22
C MET A 80 10.26 -12.89 -24.23
N ASN A 81 8.95 -13.08 -24.42
CA ASN A 81 7.92 -12.56 -23.52
C ASN A 81 8.02 -13.18 -22.11
N ARG A 82 8.41 -14.46 -22.01
CA ARG A 82 8.63 -15.11 -20.72
C ARG A 82 9.87 -14.59 -20.01
N VAL A 83 10.99 -14.47 -20.71
CA VAL A 83 12.25 -13.93 -20.16
C VAL A 83 12.04 -12.49 -19.66
N SER A 84 11.38 -11.65 -20.46
CA SER A 84 11.04 -10.27 -20.06
C SER A 84 10.16 -10.21 -18.81
N LYS A 85 9.11 -11.05 -18.73
CA LYS A 85 8.24 -11.13 -17.53
C LYS A 85 9.00 -11.60 -16.29
N GLU A 86 9.91 -12.56 -16.43
CA GLU A 86 10.74 -13.02 -15.32
C GLU A 86 11.73 -11.94 -14.84
N GLN A 87 12.33 -11.19 -15.76
CA GLN A 87 13.22 -10.06 -15.42
C GLN A 87 12.46 -8.95 -14.68
N ILE A 88 11.29 -8.54 -15.18
CA ILE A 88 10.44 -7.55 -14.51
C ILE A 88 10.05 -8.01 -13.10
N ALA A 89 9.70 -9.29 -12.95
CA ALA A 89 9.37 -9.85 -11.63
C ALA A 89 10.57 -9.82 -10.67
N ARG A 90 11.79 -10.13 -11.14
CA ARG A 90 13.01 -10.09 -10.32
C ARG A 90 13.35 -8.67 -9.89
N ILE A 91 13.25 -7.70 -10.80
CA ILE A 91 13.46 -6.28 -10.50
C ILE A 91 12.44 -5.82 -9.47
N GLY A 92 11.16 -6.15 -9.64
CA GLY A 92 10.11 -5.82 -8.69
C GLY A 92 10.36 -6.40 -7.29
N VAL A 93 10.82 -7.66 -7.20
CA VAL A 93 11.22 -8.26 -5.91
C VAL A 93 12.43 -7.55 -5.30
N GLY A 94 13.42 -7.18 -6.11
CA GLY A 94 14.59 -6.41 -5.66
C GLY A 94 14.20 -5.05 -5.09
N ILE A 95 13.35 -4.30 -5.81
CA ILE A 95 12.78 -3.03 -5.33
C ILE A 95 12.02 -3.23 -4.03
N GLY A 96 11.19 -4.27 -3.93
CA GLY A 96 10.45 -4.59 -2.72
C GLY A 96 11.36 -4.81 -1.51
N TRP A 97 12.44 -5.60 -1.66
CA TRP A 97 13.42 -5.78 -0.60
C TRP A 97 14.21 -4.51 -0.27
N GLY A 98 14.52 -3.68 -1.28
CA GLY A 98 15.13 -2.36 -1.07
C GLY A 98 14.25 -1.47 -0.19
N LEU A 99 12.93 -1.43 -0.45
CA LEU A 99 11.97 -0.69 0.38
C LEU A 99 11.87 -1.25 1.81
N VAL A 100 11.94 -2.57 1.97
CA VAL A 100 11.98 -3.22 3.30
C VAL A 100 13.24 -2.80 4.06
N LEU A 101 14.42 -2.86 3.44
CA LEU A 101 15.68 -2.46 4.08
C LEU A 101 15.69 -0.98 4.43
N MET A 102 15.20 -0.13 3.53
CA MET A 102 15.01 1.29 3.82
C MET A 102 14.05 1.50 5.00
N GLY A 103 12.93 0.79 5.04
CA GLY A 103 11.98 0.83 6.17
C GLY A 103 12.63 0.41 7.48
N ILE A 104 13.40 -0.68 7.49
CA ILE A 104 14.16 -1.15 8.67
C ILE A 104 15.14 -0.08 9.13
N PHE A 105 15.90 0.52 8.20
CA PHE A 105 16.84 1.58 8.52
C PHE A 105 16.15 2.82 9.10
N ILE A 106 15.03 3.25 8.51
CA ILE A 106 14.24 4.39 9.01
C ILE A 106 13.70 4.10 10.42
N SER A 107 13.23 2.87 10.67
CA SER A 107 12.66 2.45 11.95
C SER A 107 13.71 2.28 13.03
N LEU A 108 14.83 1.59 12.74
CA LEU A 108 15.80 1.18 13.77
C LEU A 108 17.10 2.00 13.76
N GLY A 109 17.37 2.76 12.71
CA GLY A 109 18.62 3.52 12.55
C GLY A 109 18.91 4.44 13.73
N LYS A 110 17.88 5.06 14.31
CA LYS A 110 17.96 5.91 15.51
C LYS A 110 18.69 5.23 16.69
N TYR A 111 18.61 3.91 16.78
CA TYR A 111 19.17 3.11 17.88
C TYR A 111 20.53 2.48 17.55
N ILE A 112 20.96 2.54 16.28
CA ILE A 112 22.13 1.80 15.78
C ILE A 112 23.27 2.76 15.44
N ILE A 113 22.97 3.94 14.87
CA ILE A 113 23.98 4.89 14.39
C ILE A 113 24.03 6.16 15.24
N PRO A 114 25.14 6.92 15.22
CA PRO A 114 25.24 8.19 15.93
C PRO A 114 24.08 9.14 15.59
N SER A 115 23.55 9.84 16.61
CA SER A 115 22.38 10.70 16.44
C SER A 115 22.57 11.76 15.34
N SER A 116 23.76 12.35 15.23
CA SER A 116 24.08 13.32 14.18
C SER A 116 23.99 12.73 12.78
N TRP A 117 24.46 11.49 12.59
CA TRP A 117 24.36 10.80 11.30
C TRP A 117 22.90 10.47 10.98
N TYR A 118 22.15 10.01 11.99
CA TYR A 118 20.73 9.71 11.81
C TYR A 118 19.94 10.95 11.39
N THR A 119 20.10 12.08 12.09
CA THR A 119 19.37 13.31 11.76
C THR A 119 19.77 13.84 10.39
N THR A 120 21.06 13.85 10.02
CA THR A 120 21.50 14.25 8.67
C THR A 120 20.83 13.41 7.57
N ILE A 121 20.74 12.09 7.74
CA ILE A 121 20.13 11.21 6.74
C ILE A 121 18.59 11.34 6.73
N MET A 122 17.97 11.58 7.88
CA MET A 122 16.51 11.68 7.99
C MET A 122 15.95 13.03 7.54
N THR A 123 16.70 14.13 7.68
CA THR A 123 16.24 15.48 7.28
C THR A 123 15.67 15.56 5.86
N PRO A 124 16.33 15.04 4.79
CA PRO A 124 15.74 15.08 3.45
C PRO A 124 14.48 14.22 3.31
N LEU A 125 14.28 13.20 4.15
CA LEU A 125 13.14 12.27 4.11
C LEU A 125 11.95 12.73 4.97
N TYR A 126 12.20 13.55 5.99
CA TYR A 126 11.24 13.94 7.01
C TYR A 126 10.98 15.44 7.09
N GLY A 127 11.92 16.26 6.63
CA GLY A 127 11.91 17.71 6.83
C GLY A 127 12.71 18.12 8.07
N ALA A 128 13.26 19.33 8.04
CA ALA A 128 14.05 19.86 9.14
C ALA A 128 13.17 20.15 10.37
N GLU A 129 11.95 20.64 10.17
CA GLU A 129 11.00 20.89 11.25
C GLU A 129 10.62 19.57 11.95
N TYR A 130 10.41 18.50 11.19
CA TYR A 130 10.11 17.18 11.77
C TYR A 130 11.26 16.67 12.62
N VAL A 131 12.48 16.73 12.09
CA VAL A 131 13.68 16.20 12.79
C VAL A 131 13.96 17.00 14.06
N ASN A 132 13.84 18.32 14.02
CA ASN A 132 14.20 19.18 15.15
C ASN A 132 13.08 19.32 16.18
N ASP A 133 11.81 19.38 15.77
CA ASP A 133 10.71 19.69 16.68
C ASP A 133 9.90 18.46 17.10
N HIS A 134 9.79 17.47 16.22
CA HIS A 134 8.89 16.33 16.42
C HIS A 134 9.61 15.11 16.95
N MET A 135 10.75 14.72 16.36
CA MET A 135 11.49 13.53 16.81
C MET A 135 11.86 13.54 18.31
N PRO A 136 12.24 14.68 18.93
CA PRO A 136 12.46 14.73 20.38
C PRO A 136 11.18 14.45 21.18
N LYS A 137 10.04 15.05 20.79
CA LYS A 137 8.74 14.82 21.44
C LYS A 137 8.27 13.38 21.33
N SER A 138 8.52 12.74 20.20
CA SER A 138 8.26 11.30 20.03
C SER A 138 9.20 10.45 20.90
N ALA A 139 10.42 10.90 21.17
CA ALA A 139 11.37 10.18 22.01
C ALA A 139 10.95 10.15 23.49
N ASP A 140 10.29 11.20 23.99
CA ASP A 140 9.73 11.25 25.35
C ASP A 140 8.64 10.18 25.57
N ARG A 141 7.98 9.75 24.49
CA ARG A 141 7.05 8.61 24.45
C ARG A 141 7.75 7.37 23.90
N THR A 142 8.83 6.98 24.59
CA THR A 142 9.76 5.95 24.12
C THR A 142 9.04 4.62 23.84
N LEU A 143 8.06 4.24 24.67
CA LEU A 143 7.34 2.98 24.51
C LEU A 143 6.46 2.99 23.25
N GLU A 144 5.71 4.06 23.01
CA GLU A 144 4.84 4.20 21.84
C GLU A 144 5.65 4.25 20.54
N ASP A 145 6.71 5.07 20.48
CA ASP A 145 7.58 5.20 19.30
C ASP A 145 8.34 3.89 19.02
N PHE A 146 8.95 3.28 20.03
CA PHE A 146 9.72 2.05 19.89
C PHE A 146 8.83 0.87 19.48
N SER A 147 7.71 0.67 20.17
CA SER A 147 6.81 -0.45 19.87
C SER A 147 6.24 -0.37 18.45
N HIS A 148 5.83 0.82 17.99
CA HIS A 148 5.35 1.02 16.63
C HIS A 148 6.43 0.68 15.59
N ARG A 149 7.67 1.15 15.79
CA ARG A 149 8.80 0.88 14.89
C ARG A 149 9.12 -0.60 14.79
N VAL A 150 9.20 -1.30 15.92
CA VAL A 150 9.49 -2.75 15.95
C VAL A 150 8.37 -3.54 15.26
N VAL A 151 7.11 -3.21 15.55
CA VAL A 151 5.96 -3.86 14.90
C VAL A 151 5.95 -3.59 13.40
N GLY A 152 6.33 -2.38 12.97
CA GLY A 152 6.49 -2.01 11.55
C GLY A 152 7.56 -2.85 10.84
N VAL A 153 8.71 -3.07 11.48
CA VAL A 153 9.77 -3.96 10.95
C VAL A 153 9.25 -5.39 10.78
N LEU A 154 8.57 -5.93 11.80
CA LEU A 154 7.98 -7.27 11.73
C LEU A 154 6.95 -7.36 10.60
N TYR A 155 6.13 -6.33 10.44
CA TYR A 155 5.14 -6.25 9.37
C TYR A 155 5.79 -6.33 7.98
N LEU A 156 6.84 -5.54 7.74
CA LEU A 156 7.53 -5.48 6.45
C LEU A 156 8.24 -6.80 6.12
N VAL A 157 9.01 -7.35 7.07
CA VAL A 157 9.78 -8.58 6.86
C VAL A 157 8.87 -9.78 6.65
N ILE A 158 7.90 -9.98 7.56
CA ILE A 158 6.97 -11.11 7.44
C ILE A 158 6.11 -10.93 6.20
N GLY A 159 5.61 -9.71 5.92
CA GLY A 159 4.82 -9.39 4.75
C GLY A 159 5.53 -9.78 3.46
N MET A 160 6.78 -9.35 3.27
CA MET A 160 7.54 -9.65 2.04
C MET A 160 7.72 -11.16 1.83
N LEU A 161 7.95 -11.92 2.90
CA LEU A 161 8.01 -13.39 2.84
C LEU A 161 6.66 -14.00 2.42
N GLN A 162 5.54 -13.46 2.93
CA GLN A 162 4.19 -13.96 2.63
C GLN A 162 3.84 -13.82 1.14
N PHE A 163 4.33 -12.81 0.42
CA PHE A 163 4.04 -12.61 -1.01
C PHE A 163 5.01 -13.35 -1.95
N SER A 164 6.03 -14.03 -1.42
CA SER A 164 6.93 -14.86 -2.22
C SER A 164 6.27 -16.19 -2.62
N LYS A 165 6.08 -16.40 -3.94
CA LYS A 165 5.52 -17.66 -4.46
C LYS A 165 6.35 -18.88 -4.06
N LYS A 166 7.69 -18.77 -4.09
CA LYS A 166 8.63 -19.83 -3.67
C LYS A 166 8.45 -20.19 -2.20
N PHE A 167 8.21 -19.19 -1.35
CA PHE A 167 7.96 -19.40 0.07
C PHE A 167 6.62 -20.08 0.33
N GLN A 168 5.55 -19.61 -0.32
CA GLN A 168 4.21 -20.19 -0.20
C GLN A 168 4.15 -21.67 -0.61
N THR A 169 4.86 -22.05 -1.67
CA THR A 169 4.86 -23.43 -2.18
C THR A 169 5.79 -24.35 -1.39
N ARG A 170 7.03 -23.91 -1.10
CA ARG A 170 8.03 -24.75 -0.43
C ARG A 170 7.81 -24.87 1.08
N PHE A 171 7.34 -23.80 1.73
CA PHE A 171 7.23 -23.72 3.18
C PHE A 171 5.78 -23.49 3.64
N ARG A 172 4.85 -24.31 3.13
CA ARG A 172 3.40 -24.13 3.35
C ARG A 172 2.98 -24.07 4.82
N LYS A 173 3.57 -24.89 5.70
CA LYS A 173 3.29 -24.87 7.16
C LYS A 173 3.72 -23.53 7.76
N LEU A 174 4.91 -23.06 7.42
CA LEU A 174 5.46 -21.80 7.90
C LEU A 174 4.69 -20.59 7.36
N HIS A 175 4.27 -20.61 6.09
CA HIS A 175 3.37 -19.61 5.51
C HIS A 175 2.10 -19.44 6.33
N LYS A 176 1.44 -20.54 6.73
CA LYS A 176 0.24 -20.50 7.57
C LYS A 176 0.51 -19.94 8.96
N TYR A 177 1.59 -20.35 9.61
CA TYR A 177 1.95 -19.87 10.94
C TYR A 177 2.31 -18.37 10.91
N LEU A 178 3.25 -17.99 10.06
CA LEU A 178 3.65 -16.59 9.89
C LEU A 178 2.48 -15.74 9.37
N GLY A 179 1.53 -16.29 8.63
CA GLY A 179 0.34 -15.58 8.19
C GLY A 179 -0.56 -15.19 9.38
N ARG A 180 -0.69 -16.06 10.39
CA ARG A 180 -1.41 -15.74 11.65
C ARG A 180 -0.70 -14.64 12.43
N VAL A 181 0.63 -14.77 12.56
CA VAL A 181 1.47 -13.76 13.22
C VAL A 181 1.34 -12.42 12.50
N TRP A 182 1.39 -12.42 11.17
CA TRP A 182 1.28 -11.20 10.36
C TRP A 182 -0.06 -10.51 10.52
N VAL A 183 -1.17 -11.25 10.66
CA VAL A 183 -2.48 -10.68 10.96
C VAL A 183 -2.44 -9.91 12.29
N LEU A 184 -1.92 -10.53 13.36
CA LEU A 184 -1.80 -9.87 14.66
C LEU A 184 -0.88 -8.65 14.60
N VAL A 185 0.29 -8.80 13.97
CA VAL A 185 1.26 -7.71 13.76
C VAL A 185 0.62 -6.54 13.01
N THR A 186 -0.17 -6.81 11.96
CA THR A 186 -0.86 -5.76 11.19
C THR A 186 -1.92 -5.04 12.03
N ILE A 187 -2.65 -5.77 12.88
CA ILE A 187 -3.63 -5.16 13.79
C ILE A 187 -2.93 -4.23 14.79
N VAL A 188 -1.88 -4.72 15.45
CA VAL A 188 -1.09 -3.93 16.41
C VAL A 188 -0.45 -2.73 15.71
N LEU A 189 0.04 -2.89 14.48
CA LEU A 189 0.62 -1.79 13.70
C LEU A 189 -0.41 -0.68 13.44
N GLY A 190 -1.62 -1.04 13.03
CA GLY A 190 -2.69 -0.07 12.80
C GLY A 190 -3.08 0.67 14.07
N LEU A 191 -3.23 -0.04 15.19
CA LEU A 191 -3.59 0.55 16.49
C LEU A 191 -2.51 1.49 17.02
N THR A 192 -1.24 1.07 16.97
CA THR A 192 -0.12 1.91 17.42
C THR A 192 0.06 3.14 16.53
N GLY A 193 -0.15 3.03 15.21
CA GLY A 193 -0.13 4.18 14.30
C GLY A 193 -1.23 5.20 14.60
N ILE A 194 -2.45 4.74 14.88
CA ILE A 194 -3.54 5.61 15.33
C ILE A 194 -3.20 6.27 16.67
N SER A 195 -2.63 5.52 17.62
CA SER A 195 -2.20 6.05 18.92
C SER A 195 -1.21 7.22 18.75
N ILE A 196 -0.18 7.05 17.90
CA ILE A 196 0.79 8.11 17.61
C ILE A 196 0.09 9.34 17.02
N ALA A 197 -0.81 9.15 16.06
CA ALA A 197 -1.53 10.27 15.43
C ALA A 197 -2.48 11.01 16.40
N ILE A 198 -2.91 10.38 17.49
CA ILE A 198 -3.73 11.02 18.53
C ILE A 198 -2.86 11.80 19.52
N PHE A 199 -1.81 11.15 20.04
CA PHE A 199 -1.05 11.70 21.18
C PHE A 199 0.13 12.58 20.76
N VAL A 200 0.70 12.34 19.57
CA VAL A 200 1.85 13.08 19.05
C VAL A 200 1.68 13.33 17.54
N PRO A 201 0.65 14.06 17.09
CA PRO A 201 0.51 14.41 15.67
C PRO A 201 1.56 15.44 15.25
N PHE A 202 2.12 15.28 14.04
CA PHE A 202 2.97 16.30 13.41
C PHE A 202 2.15 17.27 12.55
N GLY A 203 1.38 16.71 11.61
CA GLY A 203 0.49 17.38 10.66
C GLY A 203 -0.91 17.69 11.22
N GLY A 204 -1.11 17.51 12.52
CA GLY A 204 -2.36 17.83 13.21
C GLY A 204 -3.56 16.98 12.76
N ILE A 205 -4.74 17.60 12.68
CA ILE A 205 -6.01 16.91 12.44
C ILE A 205 -6.05 16.18 11.08
N GLY A 206 -5.39 16.72 10.06
CA GLY A 206 -5.38 16.12 8.72
C GLY A 206 -4.61 14.79 8.70
N GLU A 207 -3.49 14.72 9.42
CA GLU A 207 -2.73 13.49 9.65
C GLU A 207 -3.57 12.45 10.41
N LEU A 208 -4.23 12.88 11.49
CA LEU A 208 -5.07 11.99 12.30
C LEU A 208 -6.20 11.36 11.47
N ILE A 209 -6.94 12.16 10.71
CA ILE A 209 -8.05 11.67 9.88
C ILE A 209 -7.54 10.67 8.84
N ALA A 210 -6.46 11.01 8.13
CA ALA A 210 -5.86 10.09 7.15
C ALA A 210 -5.44 8.77 7.82
N THR A 211 -4.74 8.87 8.95
CA THR A 211 -4.24 7.71 9.69
C THR A 211 -5.37 6.80 10.15
N VAL A 212 -6.42 7.35 10.76
CA VAL A 212 -7.57 6.56 11.22
C VAL A 212 -8.25 5.84 10.05
N ILE A 213 -8.44 6.51 8.92
CA ILE A 213 -9.08 5.91 7.73
C ILE A 213 -8.22 4.78 7.16
N PHE A 214 -6.95 5.04 6.87
CA PHE A 214 -6.11 4.08 6.15
C PHE A 214 -5.60 2.96 7.06
N ALA A 215 -5.23 3.26 8.32
CA ALA A 215 -4.90 2.23 9.30
C ALA A 215 -6.14 1.37 9.63
N GLY A 216 -7.30 1.99 9.83
CA GLY A 216 -8.57 1.28 10.02
C GLY A 216 -8.90 0.37 8.83
N TYR A 217 -8.72 0.86 7.61
CA TYR A 217 -8.90 0.06 6.40
C TYR A 217 -7.88 -1.09 6.29
N MET A 218 -6.61 -0.87 6.66
CA MET A 218 -5.59 -1.92 6.70
C MET A 218 -5.96 -3.03 7.68
N VAL A 219 -6.38 -2.66 8.90
CA VAL A 219 -6.86 -3.58 9.93
C VAL A 219 -8.10 -4.35 9.45
N PHE A 220 -9.06 -3.65 8.84
CA PHE A 220 -10.23 -4.28 8.26
C PHE A 220 -9.85 -5.28 7.14
N ALA A 221 -8.96 -4.87 6.23
CA ALA A 221 -8.52 -5.71 5.12
C ALA A 221 -7.82 -6.98 5.60
N VAL A 222 -6.93 -6.89 6.60
CA VAL A 222 -6.24 -8.07 7.13
C VAL A 222 -7.19 -9.03 7.86
N ILE A 223 -8.18 -8.50 8.59
CA ILE A 223 -9.23 -9.31 9.22
C ILE A 223 -10.07 -10.02 8.16
N MET A 224 -10.46 -9.32 7.09
CA MET A 224 -11.21 -9.93 5.98
C MET A 224 -10.37 -10.96 5.23
N GLY A 225 -9.07 -10.72 5.05
CA GLY A 225 -8.11 -11.67 4.51
C GLY A 225 -8.04 -12.93 5.34
N TRP A 226 -7.94 -12.80 6.66
CA TRP A 226 -7.95 -13.94 7.58
C TRP A 226 -9.27 -14.72 7.54
N ARG A 227 -10.42 -14.03 7.61
CA ARG A 227 -11.75 -14.65 7.56
C ARG A 227 -11.97 -15.43 6.27
N THR A 228 -11.60 -14.86 5.13
CA THR A 228 -11.73 -15.53 3.82
C THR A 228 -10.77 -16.72 3.67
N ALA A 229 -9.61 -16.70 4.34
CA ALA A 229 -8.72 -17.86 4.41
C ALA A 229 -9.35 -19.03 5.17
N ILE A 230 -9.97 -18.77 6.33
CA ILE A 230 -10.68 -19.80 7.11
C ILE A 230 -11.84 -20.38 6.30
N GLN A 231 -12.56 -19.54 5.57
CA GLN A 231 -13.64 -19.97 4.66
C GLN A 231 -13.14 -20.69 3.40
N LYS A 232 -11.83 -20.93 3.26
CA LYS A 232 -11.19 -21.54 2.07
C LYS A 232 -11.43 -20.76 0.77
N LYS A 233 -11.80 -19.48 0.85
CA LYS A 233 -11.99 -18.56 -0.28
C LYS A 233 -10.66 -17.92 -0.66
N PHE A 234 -9.72 -18.72 -1.17
CA PHE A 234 -8.32 -18.30 -1.35
C PHE A 234 -8.11 -17.15 -2.33
N LYS A 235 -8.98 -16.99 -3.35
CA LYS A 235 -8.92 -15.83 -4.25
C LYS A 235 -9.19 -14.53 -3.50
N LEU A 236 -10.31 -14.48 -2.77
CA LEU A 236 -10.67 -13.33 -1.94
C LEU A 236 -9.64 -13.07 -0.84
N HIS A 237 -9.09 -14.12 -0.23
CA HIS A 237 -7.99 -14.00 0.73
C HIS A 237 -6.82 -13.23 0.13
N ARG A 238 -6.35 -13.63 -1.06
CA ARG A 238 -5.23 -12.95 -1.74
C ARG A 238 -5.56 -11.49 -2.02
N ASP A 239 -6.76 -11.21 -2.51
CA ASP A 239 -7.19 -9.85 -2.82
C ASP A 239 -7.25 -8.96 -1.55
N TRP A 240 -7.69 -9.50 -0.41
CA TRP A 240 -7.71 -8.78 0.87
C TRP A 240 -6.32 -8.59 1.47
N MET A 241 -5.46 -9.61 1.42
CA MET A 241 -4.07 -9.48 1.90
C MET A 241 -3.29 -8.48 1.04
N PHE A 242 -3.54 -8.44 -0.27
CA PHE A 242 -2.89 -7.48 -1.16
C PHE A 242 -3.30 -6.03 -0.83
N ARG A 243 -4.56 -5.77 -0.50
CA ARG A 243 -4.97 -4.43 -0.01
C ARG A 243 -4.21 -4.04 1.24
N ALA A 244 -4.13 -4.95 2.22
CA ALA A 244 -3.41 -4.67 3.46
C ALA A 244 -1.94 -4.36 3.22
N VAL A 245 -1.25 -5.13 2.35
CA VAL A 245 0.19 -4.91 2.06
C VAL A 245 0.44 -3.59 1.33
N MET A 246 -0.44 -3.24 0.38
CA MET A 246 -0.29 -2.01 -0.40
C MET A 246 -0.45 -0.77 0.49
N ILE A 247 -1.42 -0.77 1.41
CA ILE A 247 -1.54 0.31 2.41
C ILE A 247 -0.27 0.41 3.27
N GLY A 248 0.31 -0.71 3.69
CA GLY A 248 1.58 -0.71 4.42
C GLY A 248 2.73 -0.05 3.64
N PHE A 249 2.80 -0.25 2.32
CA PHE A 249 3.76 0.43 1.46
C PHE A 249 3.47 1.94 1.25
N GLY A 250 2.31 2.43 1.68
CA GLY A 250 1.96 3.85 1.59
C GLY A 250 2.94 4.73 2.35
N PHE A 251 3.51 4.25 3.46
CA PHE A 251 4.54 4.99 4.19
C PHE A 251 5.75 5.34 3.32
N SER A 252 6.23 4.41 2.49
CA SER A 252 7.33 4.69 1.57
C SER A 252 6.93 5.76 0.55
N THR A 253 5.73 5.68 0.00
CA THR A 253 5.20 6.69 -0.93
C THR A 253 5.05 8.06 -0.28
N ILE A 254 4.61 8.12 0.99
CA ILE A 254 4.55 9.36 1.77
C ILE A 254 5.92 10.02 1.82
N ARG A 255 6.99 9.27 2.09
CA ARG A 255 8.36 9.80 2.17
C ARG A 255 8.89 10.31 0.83
N PHE A 256 8.68 9.55 -0.25
CA PHE A 256 9.09 10.00 -1.58
C PHE A 256 8.27 11.21 -2.05
N ALA A 257 6.96 11.24 -1.78
CA ALA A 257 6.11 12.40 -2.08
C ALA A 257 6.55 13.63 -1.27
N PHE A 258 6.87 13.45 0.01
CA PHE A 258 7.38 14.52 0.86
C PHE A 258 8.67 15.11 0.31
N MET A 259 9.66 14.26 -0.03
CA MET A 259 10.93 14.71 -0.60
C MET A 259 10.73 15.49 -1.90
N ALA A 260 9.84 15.01 -2.79
CA ALA A 260 9.54 15.68 -4.05
C ALA A 260 8.84 17.03 -3.84
N ILE A 261 7.81 17.09 -2.99
CA ILE A 261 7.04 18.32 -2.76
C ILE A 261 7.88 19.35 -2.00
N ASN A 262 8.65 18.93 -0.99
CA ASN A 262 9.54 19.81 -0.24
C ASN A 262 10.62 20.42 -1.14
N PHE A 263 11.17 19.64 -2.08
CA PHE A 263 12.10 20.16 -3.09
C PHE A 263 11.45 21.21 -4.01
N LEU A 264 10.21 20.98 -4.44
CA LEU A 264 9.47 21.89 -5.32
C LEU A 264 8.88 23.10 -4.59
N SER A 265 8.75 23.05 -3.26
CA SER A 265 8.08 24.08 -2.46
C SER A 265 8.76 24.24 -1.09
N PRO A 266 10.04 24.63 -1.05
CA PRO A 266 10.85 24.65 0.18
C PRO A 266 10.41 25.72 1.20
N SER A 267 9.55 26.65 0.81
CA SER A 267 8.99 27.68 1.70
C SER A 267 7.72 27.23 2.42
N THR A 268 7.14 26.09 2.06
CA THR A 268 5.94 25.54 2.71
C THR A 268 6.33 24.80 3.99
N PRO A 269 5.59 24.97 5.10
CA PRO A 269 5.87 24.23 6.34
C PRO A 269 5.84 22.71 6.14
N ASP A 270 6.77 21.99 6.78
CA ASP A 270 6.91 20.53 6.64
C ASP A 270 5.62 19.83 7.11
N ARG A 271 4.95 20.37 8.13
CA ARG A 271 3.68 19.82 8.66
C ARG A 271 2.57 19.79 7.62
N ASP A 272 2.47 20.85 6.83
CA ASP A 272 1.43 20.98 5.80
C ASP A 272 1.74 20.03 4.64
N ILE A 273 3.01 19.97 4.21
CA ILE A 273 3.47 19.03 3.18
C ILE A 273 3.20 17.59 3.62
N LEU A 274 3.60 17.22 4.85
CA LEU A 274 3.45 15.85 5.34
C LEU A 274 1.98 15.43 5.37
N THR A 275 1.08 16.33 5.80
CA THR A 275 -0.35 16.08 5.82
C THR A 275 -0.89 15.72 4.43
N VAL A 276 -0.53 16.49 3.41
CA VAL A 276 -0.92 16.19 2.02
C VAL A 276 -0.31 14.87 1.55
N CYS A 277 0.95 14.61 1.91
CA CYS A 277 1.64 13.38 1.55
C CYS A 277 0.97 12.14 2.13
N PHE A 278 0.40 12.19 3.36
CA PHE A 278 -0.35 11.08 3.96
C PHE A 278 -1.52 10.64 3.07
N TRP A 279 -2.28 11.60 2.54
CA TRP A 279 -3.40 11.33 1.65
C TRP A 279 -2.95 10.82 0.28
N ILE A 280 -1.91 11.42 -0.31
CA ILE A 280 -1.37 10.99 -1.60
C ILE A 280 -0.80 9.57 -1.48
N GLY A 281 0.02 9.31 -0.46
CA GLY A 281 0.76 8.07 -0.34
C GLY A 281 -0.14 6.87 -0.10
N TRP A 282 -0.99 6.91 0.93
CA TRP A 282 -1.93 5.81 1.16
C TRP A 282 -3.03 5.75 0.11
N GLY A 283 -3.50 6.90 -0.36
CA GLY A 283 -4.50 6.93 -1.41
C GLY A 283 -4.01 6.28 -2.70
N LEU A 284 -2.84 6.70 -3.19
CA LEU A 284 -2.24 6.12 -4.38
C LEU A 284 -2.10 4.60 -4.24
N GLN A 285 -1.60 4.12 -3.09
CA GLN A 285 -1.45 2.68 -2.89
C GLN A 285 -2.77 1.91 -2.88
N ALA A 286 -3.83 2.47 -2.29
CA ALA A 286 -5.15 1.86 -2.35
C ALA A 286 -5.71 1.82 -3.78
N VAL A 287 -5.49 2.89 -4.58
CA VAL A 287 -5.88 2.89 -6.01
C VAL A 287 -5.11 1.83 -6.78
N VAL A 288 -3.79 1.76 -6.60
CA VAL A 288 -2.93 0.75 -7.26
C VAL A 288 -3.37 -0.65 -6.86
N ALA A 289 -3.69 -0.87 -5.58
CA ALA A 289 -4.16 -2.16 -5.08
C ALA A 289 -5.41 -2.64 -5.83
N GLU A 290 -6.41 -1.77 -5.93
CA GLU A 290 -7.69 -2.09 -6.57
C GLU A 290 -7.57 -2.21 -8.09
N TRP A 291 -6.78 -1.33 -8.71
CA TRP A 291 -6.49 -1.40 -10.14
C TRP A 291 -5.87 -2.76 -10.49
N TRP A 292 -4.87 -3.19 -9.72
CA TRP A 292 -4.20 -4.47 -9.92
C TRP A 292 -5.14 -5.67 -9.74
N ILE A 293 -5.96 -5.66 -8.69
CA ILE A 293 -6.93 -6.73 -8.42
C ILE A 293 -7.94 -6.84 -9.56
N TYR A 294 -8.45 -5.69 -10.02
CA TYR A 294 -9.40 -5.64 -11.13
C TYR A 294 -8.79 -6.11 -12.46
N TYR A 295 -7.59 -5.65 -12.76
CA TYR A 295 -6.84 -6.05 -13.96
C TYR A 295 -6.54 -7.55 -13.96
N SER A 296 -6.08 -8.09 -12.82
CA SER A 296 -5.78 -9.51 -12.66
C SER A 296 -7.02 -10.40 -12.80
N ALA A 297 -8.17 -9.94 -12.31
CA ALA A 297 -9.45 -10.65 -12.47
C ALA A 297 -9.88 -10.73 -13.95
N ARG A 298 -9.74 -9.63 -14.70
CA ARG A 298 -10.08 -9.57 -16.13
C ARG A 298 -9.21 -10.48 -17.00
N ASN A 299 -7.90 -10.49 -16.75
CA ASN A 299 -6.98 -11.31 -17.53
C ASN A 299 -7.20 -12.82 -17.27
N THR A 300 -7.61 -13.19 -16.06
CA THR A 300 -7.97 -14.58 -15.75
C THR A 300 -9.23 -15.01 -16.49
N ALA A 301 -10.22 -14.12 -16.63
CA ALA A 301 -11.45 -14.41 -17.38
C ALA A 301 -11.21 -14.56 -18.89
N LYS A 302 -10.32 -13.74 -19.47
CA LYS A 302 -9.95 -13.82 -20.91
C LYS A 302 -9.09 -15.04 -21.27
N GLY A 303 -8.36 -15.61 -20.31
CA GLY A 303 -7.48 -16.77 -20.52
C GLY A 303 -8.11 -18.13 -20.18
N GLY A 304 -9.38 -18.15 -19.75
CA GLY A 304 -10.12 -19.39 -19.59
C GLY A 304 -10.41 -20.00 -20.96
N ILE A 305 -9.73 -21.11 -21.27
CA ILE A 305 -10.02 -21.94 -22.44
C ILE A 305 -11.53 -22.22 -22.43
N THR A 306 -12.22 -21.79 -23.49
CA THR A 306 -13.61 -22.18 -23.75
C THR A 306 -13.70 -23.70 -23.68
N PRO A 307 -14.73 -24.29 -23.02
CA PRO A 307 -14.93 -25.72 -23.07
C PRO A 307 -14.92 -26.14 -24.54
N ARG A 308 -13.98 -27.01 -24.93
CA ARG A 308 -14.03 -27.69 -26.22
C ARG A 308 -15.42 -28.32 -26.27
N THR A 309 -16.27 -27.86 -27.19
CA THR A 309 -17.64 -28.36 -27.33
C THR A 309 -17.56 -29.87 -27.45
N LEU A 310 -18.34 -30.56 -26.61
CA LEU A 310 -18.36 -32.02 -26.51
C LEU A 310 -18.72 -32.69 -27.85
N GLU A 311 -19.24 -31.93 -28.83
CA GLU A 311 -19.44 -32.37 -30.22
C GLU A 311 -18.14 -32.77 -30.94
N GLN A 312 -16.99 -32.18 -30.59
CA GLN A 312 -15.72 -32.49 -31.26
C GLN A 312 -15.02 -33.75 -30.73
N GLN A 313 -15.48 -34.30 -29.60
CA GLN A 313 -14.98 -35.60 -29.09
C GLN A 313 -15.79 -36.79 -29.63
N ASP A 314 -17.05 -36.58 -30.04
CA ASP A 314 -17.85 -37.63 -30.67
C ASP A 314 -17.44 -37.89 -32.13
N GLU A 315 -17.01 -36.86 -32.88
CA GLU A 315 -16.51 -37.03 -34.26
C GLU A 315 -15.21 -37.85 -34.35
N ASP A 316 -14.26 -37.65 -33.42
CA ASP A 316 -12.99 -38.39 -33.37
C ASP A 316 -13.17 -39.84 -32.86
N SER A 317 -14.36 -40.19 -32.34
CA SER A 317 -14.65 -41.52 -31.78
C SER A 317 -15.33 -42.47 -32.77
N LYS A 318 -15.73 -42.00 -33.97
CA LYS A 318 -16.29 -42.87 -35.00
C LYS A 318 -15.19 -43.75 -35.59
N PRO A 319 -15.30 -45.10 -35.52
CA PRO A 319 -14.38 -45.95 -36.24
C PRO A 319 -14.50 -45.67 -37.74
N MET A 320 -13.37 -45.45 -38.40
CA MET A 320 -13.31 -45.42 -39.86
C MET A 320 -13.88 -46.75 -40.38
N ALA A 321 -14.99 -46.68 -41.11
CA ALA A 321 -15.53 -47.81 -41.84
C ALA A 321 -14.45 -48.33 -42.79
N ALA A 322 -14.16 -49.64 -42.67
CA ALA A 322 -13.24 -50.37 -43.52
C ALA A 322 -13.79 -50.55 -44.94
#